data_AF-A0A1C7MPU1-F1
#
_entry.id   AF-A0A1C7MPU1-F1
#
_cell.length_a   1.000
_cell.length_b   1.000
_cell.length_c   1.000
_cell.angle_alpha   90.00
_cell.angle_beta   90.00
_cell.angle_gamma   90.00
#
_symmetry.space_group_name_H-M   'P 1'
#
loop_
_entity.id
_entity.type
_entity.pdbx_description
1 polymer ?
#
loop_
_entity_poly.entity_id
_entity_poly.type
_entity_poly.pdbx_seq_one_letter_code
_entity_poly.pdbx_strand_id
1 'polypeptide(L)'
;MRSSTAALFLVSSFVSAALGATYNVQDTFIGQDFLTGFSHQAIPDPTHGRVNYVDQATALATNLSFATADTFITRADSFTTLDPAGPGRSATRLQSNNAYTTHVSVFDIRHMPQGCGTWPAAWEFLDISFRWLIRGWTDGTIPLCAHCSSRVSTIFLPIK
;
A
#
# COMPACT_ATOMS: atom_id res chain seq x y z
N MET A 1 68.75 -32.36 3.57
CA MET A 1 68.13 -31.03 3.39
C MET A 1 67.58 -30.91 1.98
N ARG A 2 66.27 -31.09 1.77
CA ARG A 2 65.54 -30.54 0.62
C ARG A 2 64.12 -30.20 1.06
N SER A 3 63.80 -28.93 0.86
CA SER A 3 62.55 -28.22 1.11
C SER A 3 61.41 -28.77 0.24
N SER A 4 60.17 -28.69 0.73
CA SER A 4 59.02 -28.22 -0.07
C SER A 4 57.84 -27.92 0.85
N THR A 5 57.66 -26.63 1.12
CA THR A 5 56.50 -26.01 1.74
C THR A 5 55.27 -26.03 0.82
N ALA A 6 54.10 -25.84 1.45
CA ALA A 6 52.88 -25.27 0.88
C ALA A 6 51.97 -26.19 0.06
N ALA A 7 51.13 -26.96 0.76
CA ALA A 7 49.79 -27.26 0.25
C ALA A 7 48.89 -26.03 0.54
N LEU A 8 48.87 -25.12 -0.43
CA LEU A 8 48.03 -23.92 -0.44
C LEU A 8 46.54 -24.27 -0.46
N PHE A 9 45.78 -23.52 0.34
CA PHE A 9 44.33 -23.54 0.51
C PHE A 9 43.56 -23.65 -0.81
N LEU A 10 42.87 -24.78 -1.03
CA LEU A 10 41.78 -24.90 -2.01
C LEU A 10 40.43 -24.78 -1.29
N VAL A 11 40.15 -23.61 -0.73
CA VAL A 11 38.76 -23.21 -0.45
C VAL A 11 38.39 -22.17 -1.50
N SER A 12 38.25 -22.65 -2.74
CA SER A 12 37.73 -21.85 -3.85
C SER A 12 36.28 -21.52 -3.51
N SER A 13 36.05 -20.24 -3.26
CA SER A 13 34.79 -19.64 -2.86
C SER A 13 33.66 -20.07 -3.79
N PHE A 14 32.67 -20.79 -3.25
CA PHE A 14 31.34 -20.85 -3.87
C PHE A 14 30.69 -19.48 -3.66
N VAL A 15 31.07 -18.50 -4.48
CA VAL A 15 30.30 -17.26 -4.61
C VAL A 15 29.02 -17.67 -5.33
N SER A 16 27.95 -17.90 -4.57
CA SER A 16 26.61 -18.02 -5.16
C SER A 16 26.35 -16.74 -5.94
N ALA A 17 26.16 -16.85 -7.25
CA ALA A 17 25.66 -15.75 -8.06
C ALA A 17 24.25 -15.44 -7.55
N ALA A 18 24.12 -14.41 -6.71
CA ALA A 18 22.82 -13.87 -6.38
C ALA A 18 22.24 -13.26 -7.66
N LEU A 19 21.15 -13.83 -8.17
CA LEU A 19 20.33 -13.20 -9.21
C LEU A 19 19.66 -11.97 -8.59
N GLY A 20 20.31 -10.81 -8.71
CA GLY A 20 19.75 -9.52 -8.35
C GLY A 20 19.12 -8.85 -9.56
N ALA A 21 17.83 -8.54 -9.49
CA ALA A 21 17.23 -7.62 -10.45
C ALA A 21 17.58 -6.18 -10.07
N THR A 22 17.99 -5.36 -11.05
CA THR A 22 18.15 -3.93 -10.86
C THR A 22 16.80 -3.25 -11.09
N TYR A 23 16.31 -2.52 -10.08
CA TYR A 23 15.11 -1.72 -10.17
C TYR A 23 15.47 -0.24 -10.35
N ASN A 24 14.74 0.46 -11.19
CA ASN A 24 14.83 1.91 -11.35
C ASN A 24 13.55 2.55 -10.83
N VAL A 25 13.64 3.80 -10.40
CA VAL A 25 12.45 4.57 -9.98
C VAL A 25 11.55 4.77 -11.20
N GLN A 26 10.33 4.25 -11.11
CA GLN A 26 9.30 4.46 -12.14
C GLN A 26 8.41 5.65 -11.79
N ASP A 27 7.86 5.65 -10.58
CA ASP A 27 6.95 6.69 -10.09
C ASP A 27 7.43 7.18 -8.72
N THR A 28 7.24 8.48 -8.45
CA THR A 28 7.51 9.11 -7.15
C THR A 28 6.34 10.02 -6.82
N PHE A 29 5.74 9.81 -5.65
CA PHE A 29 4.61 10.62 -5.18
C PHE A 29 5.00 11.32 -3.90
N ILE A 30 5.15 12.64 -3.93
CA ILE A 30 5.48 13.46 -2.77
C ILE A 30 4.47 14.61 -2.66
N GLY A 31 3.95 14.85 -1.46
CA GLY A 31 3.09 16.00 -1.19
C GLY A 31 1.87 16.07 -2.11
N GLN A 32 1.83 17.07 -3.00
CA GLN A 32 0.72 17.30 -3.92
C GLN A 32 0.57 16.22 -5.00
N ASP A 33 1.63 15.47 -5.32
CA ASP A 33 1.58 14.43 -6.36
C ASP A 33 0.55 13.33 -6.04
N PHE A 34 0.23 13.13 -4.76
CA PHE A 34 -0.83 12.20 -4.35
C PHE A 34 -2.23 12.61 -4.85
N LEU A 35 -2.48 13.91 -5.06
CA LEU A 35 -3.78 14.41 -5.54
C LEU A 35 -3.99 14.17 -7.05
N THR A 36 -2.93 13.81 -7.78
CA THR A 36 -2.97 13.52 -9.22
C THR A 36 -2.58 12.09 -9.54
N GLY A 37 -1.74 11.47 -8.70
CA GLY A 37 -1.29 10.09 -8.83
C GLY A 37 -2.26 9.06 -8.26
N PHE A 38 -3.15 9.50 -7.35
CA PHE A 38 -4.17 8.66 -6.73
C PHE A 38 -5.56 9.25 -6.91
N SER A 39 -6.54 8.37 -6.96
CA SER A 39 -7.97 8.70 -6.96
C SER A 39 -8.58 8.40 -5.59
N HIS A 40 -9.29 9.38 -5.04
CA HIS A 40 -10.12 9.21 -3.84
C HIS A 40 -11.35 8.36 -4.17
N GLN A 41 -11.48 7.22 -3.51
CA GLN A 41 -12.54 6.25 -3.77
C GLN A 41 -13.76 6.53 -2.90
N ALA A 42 -14.72 7.30 -3.42
CA ALA A 42 -16.01 7.55 -2.78
C ALA A 42 -16.98 6.37 -2.98
N ILE A 43 -16.62 5.21 -2.44
CA ILE A 43 -17.37 3.95 -2.57
C ILE A 43 -17.85 3.47 -1.20
N PRO A 44 -18.92 2.66 -1.15
CA PRO A 44 -19.23 1.88 0.05
C PRO A 44 -18.03 1.03 0.45
N ASP A 45 -17.76 0.93 1.76
CA ASP A 45 -16.62 0.16 2.23
C ASP A 45 -16.77 -1.33 1.91
N PRO A 46 -15.88 -1.93 1.10
CA PRO A 46 -15.96 -3.36 0.77
C PRO A 46 -15.81 -4.28 1.99
N THR A 47 -15.26 -3.78 3.10
CA THR A 47 -15.14 -4.53 4.35
C THR A 47 -16.29 -4.30 5.34
N HIS A 48 -17.30 -3.51 4.94
CA HIS A 48 -18.51 -3.23 5.72
C HIS A 48 -18.28 -2.52 7.06
N GLY A 49 -17.22 -1.73 7.18
CA GLY A 49 -16.96 -0.97 8.40
C GLY A 49 -17.75 0.32 8.52
N ARG A 50 -17.73 0.93 9.71
CA ARG A 50 -18.46 2.18 10.03
C ARG A 50 -17.74 3.43 9.48
N VAL A 51 -17.63 3.52 8.16
CA VAL A 51 -16.93 4.60 7.46
C VAL A 51 -17.77 5.20 6.33
N ASN A 52 -17.54 6.47 6.02
CA ASN A 52 -18.02 7.16 4.83
C ASN A 52 -16.82 7.65 4.01
N TYR A 53 -16.44 6.94 2.96
CA TYR A 53 -15.34 7.40 2.10
C TYR A 53 -15.82 8.56 1.23
N VAL A 54 -15.10 9.68 1.31
CA VAL A 54 -15.43 10.89 0.56
C VAL A 54 -14.54 11.06 -0.68
N ASP A 55 -15.04 11.81 -1.66
CA ASP A 55 -14.26 12.18 -2.85
C ASP A 55 -13.16 13.20 -2.52
N GLN A 56 -12.30 13.47 -3.51
CA GLN A 56 -11.15 14.37 -3.34
C GLN A 56 -11.58 15.80 -3.00
N ALA A 57 -12.62 16.33 -3.66
CA ALA A 57 -13.08 17.70 -3.44
C ALA A 57 -13.57 17.88 -2.00
N THR A 58 -14.36 16.93 -1.51
CA THR A 58 -14.86 16.89 -0.14
C THR A 58 -13.72 16.69 0.85
N ALA A 59 -12.79 15.77 0.58
CA ALA A 59 -11.64 15.51 1.43
C ALA A 59 -10.77 16.76 1.62
N LEU A 60 -10.51 17.51 0.55
CA LEU A 60 -9.76 18.77 0.60
C LEU A 60 -10.56 19.87 1.34
N ALA A 61 -11.85 20.03 1.02
CA ALA A 61 -12.70 21.04 1.64
C ALA A 61 -12.91 20.83 3.15
N THR A 62 -12.95 19.56 3.59
CA THR A 62 -13.05 19.17 5.01
C THR A 62 -11.69 18.90 5.66
N ASN A 63 -10.60 19.16 4.90
CA ASN A 63 -9.21 19.01 5.30
C ASN A 63 -8.84 17.55 5.69
N LEU A 64 -9.67 16.56 5.37
CA LEU A 64 -9.39 15.13 5.55
C LEU A 64 -8.20 14.66 4.70
N SER A 65 -7.95 15.32 3.57
CA SER A 65 -6.70 15.22 2.82
C SER A 65 -6.02 16.59 2.78
N PHE A 66 -4.71 16.63 3.03
CA PHE A 66 -3.92 17.84 3.02
C PHE A 66 -2.51 17.55 2.50
N ALA A 67 -1.98 18.42 1.65
CA ALA A 67 -0.69 18.24 1.02
C ALA A 67 0.18 19.50 1.18
N THR A 68 1.41 19.29 1.60
CA THR A 68 2.49 20.29 1.57
C THR A 68 3.48 19.94 0.47
N ALA A 69 4.65 20.58 0.43
CA ALA A 69 5.69 20.27 -0.53
C ALA A 69 6.29 18.86 -0.36
N ASP A 70 6.36 18.33 0.87
CA ASP A 70 7.09 17.10 1.20
C ASP A 70 6.25 16.08 2.02
N THR A 71 5.01 16.43 2.32
CA THR A 71 4.15 15.65 3.20
C THR A 71 2.73 15.62 2.66
N PHE A 72 2.19 14.42 2.51
CA PHE A 72 0.79 14.18 2.27
C PHE A 72 0.15 13.62 3.54
N ILE A 73 -0.94 14.24 3.99
CA ILE A 73 -1.71 13.85 5.17
C ILE A 73 -3.09 13.42 4.70
N THR A 74 -3.53 12.32 5.28
CA THR A 74 -4.85 11.76 5.08
C THR A 74 -5.36 11.28 6.43
N ARG A 75 -6.59 11.63 6.79
CA ARG A 75 -7.14 11.44 8.14
C ARG A 75 -8.64 11.21 8.13
N ALA A 76 -9.13 10.58 9.19
CA ALA A 76 -10.55 10.52 9.47
C ALA A 76 -11.04 11.82 10.14
N ASP A 77 -12.35 12.05 10.08
CA ASP A 77 -13.01 13.11 10.83
C ASP A 77 -12.90 12.83 12.34
N SER A 78 -12.33 13.77 13.08
CA SER A 78 -12.12 13.68 14.53
C SER A 78 -12.99 14.64 15.35
N PHE A 79 -13.93 15.36 14.72
CA PHE A 79 -14.71 16.43 15.37
C PHE A 79 -16.19 16.09 15.47
N THR A 80 -16.73 15.38 14.48
CA THR A 80 -18.17 15.09 14.44
C THR A 80 -18.55 13.95 15.38
N THR A 81 -19.56 14.20 16.22
CA THR A 81 -20.33 13.17 16.90
C THR A 81 -21.34 12.58 15.91
N LEU A 82 -21.26 11.28 15.67
CA LEU A 82 -22.07 10.61 14.65
C LEU A 82 -23.47 10.29 15.16
N ASP A 83 -24.47 10.42 14.29
CA ASP A 83 -25.78 9.81 14.48
C ASP A 83 -25.64 8.27 14.35
N PRO A 84 -26.10 7.48 15.34
CA PRO A 84 -26.14 6.02 15.24
C PRO A 84 -26.88 5.49 14.00
N ALA A 85 -27.89 6.20 13.50
CA ALA A 85 -28.65 5.85 12.31
C ALA A 85 -28.06 6.44 11.01
N GLY A 86 -27.11 7.37 11.13
CA GLY A 86 -26.50 8.07 9.99
C GLY A 86 -25.41 7.28 9.27
N PRO A 87 -24.61 7.92 8.40
CA PRO A 87 -23.44 7.32 7.79
C PRO A 87 -22.30 7.10 8.80
N GLY A 88 -21.29 6.32 8.39
CA GLY A 88 -20.06 6.14 9.16
C GLY A 88 -19.21 7.40 9.25
N ARG A 89 -18.09 7.30 10.00
CA ARG A 89 -17.14 8.41 10.13
C ARG A 89 -16.54 8.75 8.77
N SER A 90 -16.53 10.04 8.39
CA SER A 90 -15.90 10.44 7.13
C SER A 90 -14.41 10.18 7.14
N ALA A 91 -13.91 9.56 6.08
CA ALA A 91 -12.49 9.25 5.89
C ALA A 91 -12.18 9.15 4.39
N THR A 92 -10.96 8.77 4.07
CA THR A 92 -10.42 8.75 2.72
C THR A 92 -9.83 7.38 2.40
N ARG A 93 -10.04 6.95 1.15
CA ARG A 93 -9.42 5.77 0.56
C ARG A 93 -8.77 6.20 -0.74
N LEU A 94 -7.48 6.00 -0.84
CA LEU A 94 -6.69 6.37 -2.02
C LEU A 94 -6.36 5.14 -2.82
N GLN A 95 -6.49 5.24 -4.14
CA GLN A 95 -6.12 4.20 -5.08
C GLN A 95 -5.25 4.81 -6.17
N SER A 96 -4.08 4.24 -6.39
CA SER A 96 -3.16 4.67 -7.46
C SER A 96 -3.84 4.57 -8.82
N ASN A 97 -3.59 5.59 -9.64
CA ASN A 97 -4.09 5.68 -11.01
C ASN A 97 -3.35 4.71 -11.94
N ASN A 98 -2.09 4.41 -11.62
CA ASN A 98 -1.29 3.40 -12.28
C ASN A 98 -1.46 2.02 -11.61
N ALA A 99 -1.22 0.96 -12.36
CA ALA A 99 -1.11 -0.40 -11.86
C ALA A 99 0.27 -0.95 -12.23
N TYR A 100 0.82 -1.80 -11.36
CA TYR A 100 2.19 -2.27 -11.42
C TYR A 100 2.22 -3.80 -11.35
N THR A 101 3.09 -4.43 -12.12
CA THR A 101 3.22 -5.89 -12.14
C THR A 101 4.40 -6.33 -11.27
N THR A 102 5.57 -6.50 -11.88
CA THR A 102 6.82 -6.75 -11.16
C THR A 102 7.41 -5.42 -10.75
N HIS A 103 7.30 -5.07 -9.47
CA HIS A 103 7.77 -3.78 -8.97
C HIS A 103 8.17 -3.87 -7.50
N VAL A 104 8.76 -2.78 -7.01
CA VAL A 104 9.09 -2.57 -5.60
C VAL A 104 8.41 -1.27 -5.16
N SER A 105 7.56 -1.38 -4.15
CA SER A 105 6.90 -0.23 -3.51
C SER A 105 7.62 0.14 -2.22
N VAL A 106 7.98 1.42 -2.07
CA VAL A 106 8.60 1.95 -0.85
C VAL A 106 7.70 3.04 -0.28
N PHE A 107 7.29 2.87 0.98
CA PHE A 107 6.47 3.84 1.70
C PHE A 107 7.28 4.48 2.82
N ASP A 108 7.58 5.77 2.69
CA ASP A 108 8.13 6.56 3.79
C ASP A 108 6.97 7.18 4.59
N ILE A 109 6.65 6.57 5.73
CA ILE A 109 5.48 6.93 6.54
C ILE A 109 5.94 7.50 7.88
N ARG A 110 5.74 8.80 8.07
CA ARG A 110 6.06 9.50 9.32
C ARG A 110 5.11 9.15 10.47
N HIS A 111 3.84 8.86 10.18
CA HIS A 111 2.82 8.56 11.17
C HIS A 111 1.68 7.73 10.57
N MET A 112 1.19 6.73 11.30
CA MET A 112 0.02 5.91 10.95
C MET A 112 -1.14 6.19 11.92
N PRO A 113 -2.41 6.16 11.48
CA PRO A 113 -3.54 6.37 12.40
C PRO A 113 -3.59 5.35 13.53
N GLN A 114 -4.05 5.81 14.68
CA GLN A 114 -4.16 5.04 15.91
C GLN A 114 -5.45 5.41 16.67
N GLY A 115 -6.00 4.44 17.41
CA GLY A 115 -7.20 4.61 18.21
C GLY A 115 -8.06 3.35 18.25
N CYS A 116 -8.97 3.25 19.21
CA CYS A 116 -9.91 2.13 19.25
C CYS A 116 -10.82 2.16 18.02
N GLY A 117 -10.97 0.99 17.38
CA GLY A 117 -11.74 0.84 16.14
C GLY A 117 -11.01 1.29 14.88
N THR A 118 -9.79 1.83 14.94
CA THR A 118 -9.07 2.20 13.71
C THR A 118 -8.47 0.95 13.02
N TRP A 119 -8.75 0.71 11.74
CA TRP A 119 -8.05 -0.26 10.87
C TRP A 119 -7.33 0.39 9.67
N PRO A 120 -6.07 0.86 9.82
CA PRO A 120 -5.32 1.45 8.72
C PRO A 120 -4.66 0.37 7.84
N ALA A 121 -4.51 0.63 6.55
CA ALA A 121 -3.82 -0.28 5.62
C ALA A 121 -3.17 0.47 4.45
N ALA A 122 -1.90 0.16 4.19
CA ALA A 122 -1.25 0.36 2.89
C ALA A 122 -1.07 -1.03 2.27
N TRP A 123 -1.68 -1.26 1.12
CA TRP A 123 -1.77 -2.58 0.50
C TRP A 123 -1.89 -2.46 -1.01
N GLU A 124 -1.71 -3.58 -1.70
CA GLU A 124 -1.83 -3.64 -3.14
C GLU A 124 -2.90 -4.66 -3.54
N PHE A 125 -3.61 -4.41 -4.63
CA PHE A 125 -4.66 -5.31 -5.09
C PHE A 125 -4.81 -5.34 -6.60
N LEU A 126 -5.25 -6.47 -7.10
CA LEU A 126 -5.52 -6.65 -8.52
C LEU A 126 -6.86 -6.00 -8.90
N ASP A 127 -6.80 -5.03 -9.80
CA ASP A 127 -7.99 -4.45 -10.43
C ASP A 127 -8.41 -5.31 -11.62
N ILE A 128 -8.76 -6.57 -11.35
CA ILE A 128 -9.47 -7.38 -12.34
C ILE A 128 -10.97 -7.19 -12.12
N SER A 129 -11.56 -6.37 -12.98
CA SER A 129 -12.99 -6.38 -13.26
C SER A 129 -13.48 -7.84 -13.32
N PHE A 130 -14.35 -8.22 -12.38
CA PHE A 130 -15.21 -9.41 -12.40
C PHE A 130 -14.69 -10.59 -13.25
N ARG A 131 -13.83 -11.44 -12.68
CA ARG A 131 -13.79 -12.84 -13.08
C ARG A 131 -13.67 -13.72 -11.85
N TRP A 132 -14.83 -14.07 -11.30
CA TRP A 132 -14.98 -15.28 -10.51
C TRP A 132 -14.40 -16.45 -11.29
N LEU A 133 -13.34 -17.06 -10.79
CA LEU A 133 -13.17 -18.49 -10.90
C LEU A 133 -12.91 -19.03 -9.49
N ILE A 134 -13.94 -19.69 -8.98
CA ILE A 134 -13.89 -20.61 -7.85
C ILE A 134 -12.68 -21.53 -8.06
N ARG A 135 -11.56 -21.30 -7.35
CA ARG A 135 -10.66 -22.35 -6.87
C ARG A 135 -9.96 -21.89 -5.59
N GLY A 136 -10.54 -22.32 -4.47
CA GLY A 136 -9.78 -22.78 -3.30
C GLY A 136 -9.06 -21.72 -2.49
N TRP A 137 -9.73 -21.20 -1.47
CA TRP A 137 -9.07 -20.76 -0.25
C TRP A 137 -8.54 -22.02 0.45
N THR A 138 -7.32 -22.43 0.15
CA THR A 138 -6.60 -23.45 0.93
C THR A 138 -5.14 -23.06 1.06
N ASP A 139 -4.77 -22.86 2.31
CA ASP A 139 -3.41 -22.70 2.83
C ASP A 139 -2.83 -21.28 2.84
N GLY A 140 -2.28 -20.91 4.00
CA GLY A 140 -1.89 -19.56 4.44
C GLY A 140 -0.69 -18.97 3.72
N THR A 141 -0.66 -19.03 2.40
CA THR A 141 0.29 -18.30 1.55
C THR A 141 -0.47 -17.27 0.74
N ILE A 142 -0.14 -15.99 0.96
CA ILE A 142 -0.54 -14.93 0.04
C ILE A 142 0.08 -15.31 -1.31
N PRO A 143 -0.70 -15.50 -2.40
CA PRO A 143 -0.13 -15.78 -3.69
C PRO A 143 0.65 -14.52 -4.13
N LEU A 144 1.97 -14.56 -3.99
CA LEU A 144 2.89 -13.69 -4.71
C LEU A 144 2.76 -14.05 -6.19
N CYS A 145 1.74 -13.52 -6.85
CA CYS A 145 1.68 -13.56 -8.31
C CYS A 145 2.75 -12.61 -8.83
N ALA A 146 3.91 -13.15 -9.21
CA ALA A 146 5.01 -12.40 -9.82
C ALA A 146 4.65 -11.70 -11.16
N HIS A 147 3.42 -11.91 -11.66
CA HIS A 147 2.88 -11.40 -12.93
C HIS A 147 1.41 -10.98 -12.76
N CYS A 148 1.13 -10.04 -11.86
CA CYS A 148 -0.22 -9.56 -11.62
C CYS A 148 -0.21 -8.04 -11.44
N SER A 149 -1.02 -7.34 -12.25
CA SER A 149 -1.11 -5.87 -12.27
C SER A 149 -1.86 -5.37 -11.03
N SER A 150 -1.13 -5.01 -9.98
CA SER A 150 -1.68 -4.51 -8.73
C SER A 150 -1.72 -2.98 -8.71
N ARG A 151 -2.80 -2.43 -8.17
CA ARG A 151 -2.87 -1.02 -7.77
C ARG A 151 -2.45 -0.91 -6.32
N VAL A 152 -1.61 0.07 -6.02
CA VAL A 152 -1.37 0.51 -4.65
C VAL A 152 -2.62 1.21 -4.13
N SER A 153 -3.11 0.75 -2.99
CA SER A 153 -4.26 1.27 -2.29
C SER A 153 -3.85 1.62 -0.88
N THR A 154 -4.23 2.80 -0.43
CA THR A 154 -4.07 3.18 0.97
C THR A 154 -5.44 3.47 1.53
N ILE A 155 -5.88 2.58 2.40
CA ILE A 155 -7.10 2.71 3.18
C ILE A 155 -6.71 3.31 4.51
N PHE A 156 -7.29 4.47 4.83
CA PHE A 156 -7.25 4.99 6.18
C PHE A 156 -8.62 4.83 6.82
N LEU A 157 -8.79 3.65 7.43
CA LEU A 157 -9.76 3.19 8.43
C LEU A 157 -11.15 2.72 7.95
N PRO A 158 -11.49 1.45 8.31
CA PRO A 158 -12.79 1.21 8.95
C PRO A 158 -12.72 0.40 10.26
N ILE A 159 -13.59 0.79 11.19
CA ILE A 159 -13.96 0.04 12.40
C ILE A 159 -14.74 -1.23 12.00
N LYS A 160 -14.36 -2.39 12.55
CA LYS A 160 -15.23 -3.58 12.66
C LYS A 160 -16.18 -3.43 13.84
#